data_AF-A0A832LK52-F1
#
_entry.id   AF-A0A832LK52-F1
#
_cell.length_a   1.000
_cell.length_b   1.000
_cell.length_c   1.000
_cell.angle_alpha   90.00
_cell.angle_beta   90.00
_cell.angle_gamma   90.00
#
_symmetry.space_group_name_H-M   'P 1'
#
loop_
_entity.id
_entity.type
_entity.pdbx_description
1 polymer ?
#
loop_
_entity_poly.entity_id
_entity_poly.type
_entity_poly.pdbx_seq_one_letter_code
_entity_poly.pdbx_strand_id
1 'polypeptide(L)'
;MNSWGYLGFKACVSKMNKFQAGTIVSWAVDMVEDIVKALRGYRIIDLSTEIRPNVLKVGGEFIRGNQTRRFNIQQFINAEDGTYMHFIEAESHIGTHIEGPSHLRDDLKPLIELPLERFIGEAIVLKFEADTQIRPEHLEKVREG
;
A
#
# COMPACT_ATOMS: atom_id res chain seq x y z
N MET A 1 22.67 9.12 -17.24
CA MET A 1 22.86 7.67 -17.48
C MET A 1 23.87 7.20 -16.45
N ASN A 2 23.41 6.73 -15.29
CA ASN A 2 24.28 6.43 -14.15
C ASN A 2 24.04 4.97 -13.76
N SER A 3 25.07 4.15 -13.93
CA SER A 3 25.04 2.71 -14.15
C SER A 3 25.35 1.88 -12.89
N TRP A 4 24.80 2.24 -11.73
CA TRP A 4 25.14 1.56 -10.46
C TRP A 4 23.98 0.82 -9.77
N GLY A 5 22.72 1.05 -10.18
CA GLY A 5 21.56 0.33 -9.64
C GLY A 5 21.27 -1.04 -10.29
N TYR A 6 21.87 -1.34 -11.44
CA TYR A 6 21.51 -2.52 -12.25
C TYR A 6 22.27 -3.80 -11.90
N LEU A 7 23.35 -3.73 -11.10
CA LEU A 7 24.15 -4.90 -10.75
C LEU A 7 23.58 -5.71 -9.57
N GLY A 8 22.93 -5.06 -8.60
CA GLY A 8 22.38 -5.75 -7.43
C GLY A 8 21.19 -6.66 -7.76
N PHE A 9 20.31 -6.21 -8.67
CA PHE A 9 19.09 -6.94 -9.00
C PHE A 9 19.34 -8.12 -9.98
N LYS A 10 20.29 -7.99 -10.91
CA LYS A 10 20.66 -9.09 -11.82
C LYS A 10 21.31 -10.27 -11.11
N ALA A 11 21.99 -10.05 -9.98
CA ALA A 11 22.54 -11.13 -9.16
C ALA A 11 21.45 -11.94 -8.43
N CYS A 12 20.30 -11.32 -8.13
CA CYS A 12 19.16 -12.00 -7.52
C CYS A 12 18.45 -12.92 -8.52
N VAL A 13 18.26 -12.47 -9.77
CA VAL A 13 17.50 -13.20 -10.79
C VAL A 13 18.28 -14.38 -11.39
N SER A 14 19.61 -14.32 -11.52
CA SER A 14 20.38 -15.42 -12.14
C SER A 14 20.47 -16.70 -11.30
N LYS A 15 20.15 -16.64 -10.00
CA LYS A 15 20.12 -17.80 -9.11
C LYS A 15 18.76 -18.51 -9.08
N MET A 16 17.76 -18.03 -9.81
CA MET A 16 16.40 -18.61 -9.85
C MET A 16 16.27 -19.96 -10.59
N ASN A 17 17.35 -20.63 -10.99
CA ASN A 17 17.25 -21.86 -11.81
C ASN A 17 17.62 -23.17 -11.09
N LYS A 18 17.75 -23.19 -9.76
CA LYS A 18 17.86 -24.45 -8.98
C LYS A 18 17.19 -24.31 -7.62
N PHE A 19 15.92 -24.66 -7.50
CA PHE A 19 15.17 -24.53 -6.25
C PHE A 19 15.10 -25.87 -5.49
N GLN A 20 15.72 -25.91 -4.30
CA GLN A 20 15.41 -26.87 -3.24
C GLN A 20 14.64 -26.13 -2.13
N ALA A 21 13.56 -26.73 -1.63
CA ALA A 21 12.64 -26.12 -0.67
C ALA A 21 13.32 -25.63 0.64
N GLY A 22 14.43 -26.24 1.04
CA GLY A 22 15.19 -25.83 2.25
C GLY A 22 15.90 -24.48 2.13
N THR A 23 16.24 -24.04 0.92
CA THR A 23 16.95 -22.78 0.68
C THR A 23 16.00 -21.58 0.71
N ILE A 24 14.73 -21.73 0.35
CA ILE A 24 13.79 -20.59 0.33
C ILE A 24 13.47 -20.10 1.75
N VAL A 25 13.40 -21.02 2.71
CA VAL A 25 13.03 -20.71 4.10
C VAL A 25 14.12 -19.88 4.79
N SER A 26 15.41 -20.19 4.59
CA SER A 26 16.48 -19.45 5.25
C SER A 26 16.60 -18.00 4.74
N TRP A 27 16.43 -17.78 3.42
CA TRP A 27 16.56 -16.43 2.83
C TRP A 27 15.41 -15.51 3.23
N ALA A 28 14.20 -16.05 3.39
CA ALA A 28 13.06 -15.28 3.88
C ALA A 28 13.27 -14.87 5.35
N VAL A 29 13.86 -15.74 6.17
CA VAL A 29 14.19 -15.43 7.58
C VAL A 29 15.26 -14.34 7.64
N ASP A 30 16.35 -14.47 6.87
CA ASP A 30 17.43 -13.48 6.83
C ASP A 30 16.92 -12.09 6.40
N MET A 31 16.05 -12.04 5.38
CA MET A 31 15.45 -10.78 4.90
C MET A 31 14.56 -10.11 5.96
N VAL A 32 13.73 -10.88 6.68
CA VAL A 32 12.86 -10.34 7.72
C VAL A 32 13.70 -9.82 8.90
N GLU A 33 14.76 -10.54 9.28
CA GLU A 33 15.68 -10.09 10.33
C GLU A 33 16.36 -8.76 9.97
N ASP A 34 16.81 -8.61 8.72
CA ASP A 34 17.42 -7.37 8.23
C ASP A 34 16.44 -6.20 8.26
N ILE A 35 15.18 -6.40 7.83
CA ILE A 35 14.13 -5.37 7.89
C ILE A 35 13.87 -4.98 9.35
N VAL A 36 13.70 -5.94 10.24
CA VAL A 36 13.46 -5.68 11.67
C VAL A 36 14.63 -4.90 12.25
N LYS A 37 15.86 -5.32 11.98
CA LYS A 37 17.07 -4.64 12.46
C LYS A 37 17.18 -3.22 11.92
N ALA A 38 16.88 -3.00 10.64
CA ALA A 38 16.87 -1.67 10.03
C ALA A 38 15.82 -0.75 10.68
N LEU A 39 14.60 -1.26 10.92
CA LEU A 39 13.49 -0.49 11.45
C LEU A 39 13.54 -0.25 12.97
N ARG A 40 14.34 -1.01 13.73
CA ARG A 40 14.47 -0.84 15.20
C ARG A 40 14.81 0.59 15.64
N GLY A 41 15.55 1.34 14.81
CA GLY A 41 15.94 2.72 15.10
C GLY A 41 14.88 3.77 14.72
N TYR A 42 13.79 3.36 14.09
CA TYR A 42 12.80 4.26 13.52
C TYR A 42 11.44 4.12 14.22
N ARG A 43 10.63 5.17 14.10
CA ARG A 43 9.23 5.14 14.50
C ARG A 43 8.36 4.97 13.27
N ILE A 44 7.51 3.94 13.29
CA ILE A 44 6.47 3.75 12.28
C ILE A 44 5.28 4.63 12.69
N ILE A 45 4.79 5.46 11.78
CA ILE A 45 3.66 6.35 11.98
C ILE A 45 2.59 5.95 10.97
N ASP A 46 1.38 5.66 11.45
CA ASP A 46 0.22 5.43 10.60
C ASP A 46 -0.37 6.77 10.16
N LEU A 47 -0.49 6.97 8.84
CA LEU A 47 -1.09 8.15 8.21
C LEU A 47 -2.50 7.86 7.66
N SER A 48 -3.04 6.69 7.96
CA SER A 48 -4.37 6.25 7.50
C SER A 48 -5.46 6.83 8.39
N THR A 49 -6.60 7.18 7.78
CA THR A 49 -7.82 7.50 8.52
C THR A 49 -8.64 6.22 8.72
N GLU A 50 -9.26 6.08 9.91
CA GLU A 50 -10.17 4.96 10.19
C GLU A 50 -11.40 5.00 9.27
N ILE A 51 -11.62 3.91 8.54
CA ILE A 51 -12.84 3.68 7.76
C ILE A 51 -13.61 2.46 8.26
N ARG A 52 -14.93 2.59 8.35
CA ARG A 52 -15.85 1.54 8.77
C ARG A 52 -16.81 1.25 7.61
N PRO A 53 -16.80 0.01 7.07
CA PRO A 53 -17.72 -0.37 6.01
C PRO A 53 -19.13 -0.54 6.55
N ASN A 54 -20.11 -0.50 5.64
CA ASN A 54 -21.39 -1.12 5.91
C ASN A 54 -21.22 -2.63 5.94
N VAL A 55 -21.78 -3.31 6.94
CA VAL A 55 -21.62 -4.77 7.08
C VAL A 55 -22.99 -5.43 7.10
N LEU A 56 -23.24 -6.33 6.14
CA LEU A 56 -24.34 -7.27 6.19
C LEU A 56 -23.85 -8.58 6.80
N LYS A 57 -24.35 -8.91 7.99
CA LYS A 57 -24.05 -10.16 8.71
C LYS A 57 -24.85 -11.32 8.12
N VAL A 58 -24.37 -12.55 8.33
CA VAL A 58 -25.08 -13.77 7.90
C VAL A 58 -26.47 -13.88 8.52
N GLY A 59 -26.65 -13.37 9.75
CA GLY A 59 -27.95 -13.31 10.43
C GLY A 59 -28.91 -12.21 9.91
N GLY A 60 -28.54 -11.49 8.84
CA GLY A 60 -29.36 -10.41 8.28
C GLY A 60 -29.22 -9.05 8.98
N GLU A 61 -28.45 -8.98 10.08
CA GLU A 61 -28.13 -7.71 10.74
C GLU A 61 -27.30 -6.82 9.81
N PHE A 62 -27.75 -5.58 9.64
CA PHE A 62 -27.03 -4.56 8.88
C PHE A 62 -26.41 -3.52 9.82
N ILE A 63 -25.09 -3.45 9.82
CA ILE A 63 -24.32 -2.48 10.60
C ILE A 63 -23.90 -1.36 9.67
N ARG A 64 -24.31 -0.13 9.98
CA ARG A 64 -23.97 1.04 9.18
C ARG A 64 -22.53 1.49 9.42
N GLY A 65 -21.80 1.72 8.33
CA GLY A 65 -20.45 2.25 8.32
C GLY A 65 -20.38 3.78 8.52
N ASN A 66 -19.18 4.35 8.48
CA ASN A 66 -18.94 5.79 8.63
C ASN A 66 -18.61 6.50 7.31
N GLN A 67 -18.79 5.83 6.17
CA GLN A 67 -18.42 6.34 4.86
C GLN A 67 -19.65 6.83 4.08
N THR A 68 -19.46 7.91 3.31
CA THR A 68 -20.47 8.42 2.37
C THR A 68 -20.41 7.69 1.03
N ARG A 69 -19.21 7.30 0.60
CA ARG A 69 -18.94 6.49 -0.59
C ARG A 69 -19.23 5.02 -0.34
N ARG A 70 -19.41 4.26 -1.42
CA ARG A 70 -19.69 2.82 -1.36
C ARG A 70 -18.50 2.08 -0.76
N PHE A 71 -18.73 1.51 0.42
CA PHE A 71 -17.81 0.58 1.07
C PHE A 71 -18.63 -0.43 1.87
N ASN A 72 -18.87 -1.57 1.24
CA ASN A 72 -19.76 -2.60 1.73
C ASN A 72 -19.01 -3.89 1.92
N ILE A 73 -19.34 -4.58 2.99
CA ILE A 73 -18.86 -5.90 3.30
C ILE A 73 -20.08 -6.80 3.53
N GLN A 74 -20.12 -7.94 2.82
CA GLN A 74 -21.14 -8.95 3.01
C GLN A 74 -20.51 -10.22 3.54
N GLN A 75 -20.96 -10.66 4.73
CA GLN A 75 -20.52 -11.91 5.31
C GLN A 75 -21.19 -13.12 4.64
N PHE A 76 -20.43 -14.20 4.50
CA PHE A 76 -20.93 -15.53 4.19
C PHE A 76 -20.22 -16.57 5.04
N ILE A 77 -20.80 -17.77 5.13
CA ILE A 77 -20.15 -18.93 5.77
C ILE A 77 -19.50 -19.75 4.66
N ASN A 78 -18.20 -19.97 4.76
CA ASN A 78 -17.51 -20.90 3.88
C ASN A 78 -18.04 -22.33 4.12
N ALA A 79 -18.48 -23.00 3.05
CA ALA A 79 -19.10 -24.31 3.17
C ALA A 79 -18.10 -25.41 3.55
N GLU A 80 -16.81 -25.21 3.26
CA GLU A 80 -15.78 -26.24 3.49
C GLU A 80 -15.37 -26.35 4.96
N ASP A 81 -15.30 -25.23 5.68
CA ASP A 81 -14.76 -25.18 7.04
C ASP A 81 -15.62 -24.39 8.05
N GLY A 82 -16.76 -23.85 7.61
CA GLY A 82 -17.67 -23.09 8.47
C GLY A 82 -17.15 -21.72 8.91
N THR A 83 -16.04 -21.24 8.33
CA THR A 83 -15.48 -19.94 8.69
C THR A 83 -16.31 -18.78 8.12
N TYR A 84 -16.32 -17.65 8.83
CA TYR A 84 -16.90 -16.42 8.30
C TYR A 84 -15.94 -15.78 7.32
N MET A 85 -16.41 -15.60 6.09
CA MET A 85 -15.71 -14.93 5.01
C MET A 85 -16.51 -13.71 4.56
N HIS A 86 -15.90 -12.87 3.73
CA HIS A 86 -16.46 -11.58 3.36
C HIS A 86 -16.28 -11.29 1.88
N PHE A 87 -17.35 -10.89 1.20
CA PHE A 87 -17.23 -10.14 -0.05
C PHE A 87 -17.02 -8.67 0.29
N ILE A 88 -16.11 -8.02 -0.43
CA ILE A 88 -15.79 -6.61 -0.27
C ILE A 88 -16.14 -5.90 -1.57
N GLU A 89 -16.90 -4.81 -1.45
CA GLU A 89 -17.22 -3.91 -2.55
C GLU A 89 -16.88 -2.48 -2.13
N ALA A 90 -16.00 -1.83 -2.87
CA ALA A 90 -15.50 -0.50 -2.53
C ALA A 90 -15.29 0.38 -3.77
N GLU A 91 -15.53 1.68 -3.62
CA GLU A 91 -14.99 2.69 -4.54
C GLU A 91 -13.48 2.89 -4.33
N SER A 92 -12.74 3.23 -5.39
CA SER A 92 -11.29 3.49 -5.31
C SER A 92 -10.93 4.72 -4.48
N HIS A 93 -11.83 5.70 -4.35
CA HIS A 93 -11.63 6.95 -3.62
C HIS A 93 -12.14 6.89 -2.17
N ILE A 94 -12.18 5.70 -1.58
CA ILE A 94 -12.60 5.48 -0.19
C ILE A 94 -11.43 5.71 0.79
N GLY A 95 -11.67 6.47 1.86
CA GLY A 95 -10.67 6.68 2.92
C GLY A 95 -9.35 7.29 2.44
N THR A 96 -8.26 7.01 3.17
CA THR A 96 -6.89 7.28 2.70
C THR A 96 -6.61 6.36 1.52
N HIS A 97 -6.32 6.93 0.35
CA HIS A 97 -6.17 6.19 -0.90
C HIS A 97 -5.04 6.75 -1.77
N ILE A 98 -4.75 6.05 -2.87
CA ILE A 98 -3.76 6.42 -3.88
C ILE A 98 -4.48 6.50 -5.23
N GLU A 99 -4.20 7.55 -6.00
CA GLU A 99 -4.68 7.69 -7.37
C GLU A 99 -3.57 7.40 -8.38
N GLY A 100 -3.88 6.58 -9.38
CA GLY A 100 -3.01 6.36 -10.52
C GLY A 100 -3.27 7.38 -11.64
N PRO A 101 -2.33 7.57 -12.59
CA PRO A 101 -2.50 8.48 -13.73
C PRO A 101 -3.78 8.25 -14.52
N SER A 102 -4.21 6.99 -14.66
CA SER A 102 -5.44 6.63 -15.37
C SER A 102 -6.72 7.23 -14.77
N HIS A 103 -6.68 7.72 -13.52
CA HIS A 103 -7.80 8.42 -12.90
C HIS A 103 -8.14 9.73 -13.63
N LEU A 104 -7.14 10.40 -14.19
CA LEU A 104 -7.33 11.65 -14.94
C LEU A 104 -7.75 11.40 -16.40
N ARG A 105 -7.14 10.40 -17.04
CA ARG A 105 -7.36 10.03 -18.45
C ARG A 105 -7.14 8.53 -18.65
N ASP A 106 -8.04 7.88 -19.38
CA ASP A 106 -8.05 6.44 -19.59
C ASP A 106 -6.85 5.90 -20.39
N ASP A 107 -6.19 6.73 -21.20
CA ASP A 107 -5.00 6.38 -21.98
C ASP A 107 -3.69 6.37 -21.16
N LEU A 108 -3.73 6.81 -19.91
CA LEU A 108 -2.58 6.81 -19.00
C LEU A 108 -2.50 5.51 -18.19
N LYS A 109 -1.31 5.23 -17.65
CA LYS A 109 -1.05 3.99 -16.90
C LYS A 109 -1.98 3.84 -15.70
N PRO A 110 -2.63 2.68 -15.53
CA PRO A 110 -3.38 2.35 -14.32
C PRO A 110 -2.44 2.03 -13.15
N LEU A 111 -2.99 2.09 -11.93
CA LEU A 111 -2.25 1.83 -10.68
C LEU A 111 -1.53 0.47 -10.68
N ILE A 112 -2.16 -0.56 -11.26
CA ILE A 112 -1.61 -1.92 -11.35
C ILE A 112 -0.37 -2.05 -12.23
N GLU A 113 -0.10 -1.06 -13.09
CA GLU A 113 1.09 -1.02 -13.94
C GLU A 113 2.25 -0.23 -13.33
N LEU A 114 2.06 0.41 -12.16
CA LEU A 114 3.12 1.14 -11.49
C LEU A 114 4.02 0.17 -10.69
N PRO A 115 5.36 0.29 -10.79
CA PRO A 115 6.29 -0.50 -9.98
C PRO A 115 6.07 -0.26 -8.48
N LEU A 116 6.14 -1.32 -7.67
CA LEU A 116 5.92 -1.24 -6.22
C LEU A 116 6.92 -0.32 -5.51
N GLU A 117 8.14 -0.24 -6.03
CA GLU A 117 9.20 0.63 -5.50
C GLU A 117 8.83 2.11 -5.59
N ARG A 118 7.80 2.47 -6.37
CA ARG A 118 7.32 3.85 -6.46
C ARG A 118 6.53 4.31 -5.22
N PHE A 119 6.07 3.37 -4.39
CA PHE A 119 5.30 3.66 -3.18
C PHE A 119 6.15 3.68 -1.90
N ILE A 120 7.47 3.51 -2.03
CA ILE A 120 8.43 3.55 -0.93
C ILE A 120 9.50 4.57 -1.28
N GLY A 121 9.67 5.58 -0.44
CA GLY A 121 10.66 6.62 -0.66
C GLY A 121 10.66 7.66 0.44
N GLU A 122 11.54 8.64 0.29
CA GLU A 122 11.61 9.78 1.18
C GLU A 122 10.39 10.69 0.98
N ALA A 123 9.90 11.23 2.09
CA ALA A 123 8.76 12.13 2.11
C ALA A 123 9.12 13.39 2.90
N ILE A 124 8.58 14.52 2.44
CA ILE A 124 8.78 15.83 3.07
C ILE A 124 7.43 16.29 3.61
N VAL A 125 7.40 16.68 4.88
CA VAL A 125 6.19 17.20 5.53
C VAL A 125 6.25 18.72 5.51
N LEU A 126 5.33 19.33 4.76
CA LEU A 126 5.14 20.78 4.75
C LEU A 126 3.85 21.12 5.50
N LYS A 127 3.98 22.00 6.49
CA LYS A 127 2.84 22.48 7.28
C LYS A 127 2.38 23.82 6.74
N PHE A 128 1.07 23.93 6.48
CA PHE A 128 0.41 25.15 6.03
C PHE A 128 -0.76 25.48 6.96
N GLU A 129 -1.12 26.76 7.02
CA GLU A 129 -2.39 27.19 7.62
C GLU A 129 -3.54 26.86 6.66
N ALA A 130 -4.75 26.72 7.21
CA ALA A 130 -5.96 26.49 6.40
C ALA A 130 -6.10 27.56 5.30
N ASP A 131 -6.68 27.17 4.16
CA ASP A 131 -6.93 28.03 2.99
C ASP A 131 -5.67 28.64 2.34
N THR A 132 -4.47 28.23 2.77
CA THR A 132 -3.22 28.64 2.12
C THR A 132 -3.13 27.99 0.74
N GLN A 133 -3.17 28.80 -0.33
CA GLN A 133 -2.88 28.30 -1.68
C GLN A 133 -1.42 27.86 -1.76
N ILE A 134 -1.17 26.58 -2.04
CA ILE A 134 0.18 26.05 -2.21
C ILE A 134 0.75 26.54 -3.55
N ARG A 135 1.95 27.12 -3.53
CA ARG A 135 2.66 27.67 -4.70
C ARG A 135 4.12 27.21 -4.74
N PRO A 136 4.80 27.28 -5.90
CA PRO A 136 6.20 26.84 -6.03
C PRO A 136 7.17 27.50 -5.04
N GLU A 137 6.94 28.75 -4.65
CA GLU A 137 7.82 29.50 -3.74
C GLU A 137 7.86 28.87 -2.33
N HIS A 138 6.83 28.10 -1.96
CA HIS A 138 6.82 27.35 -0.70
C HIS A 138 7.83 26.18 -0.70
N LEU A 139 8.27 25.74 -1.88
CA LEU A 139 9.21 24.64 -2.05
C LEU A 139 10.67 25.11 -2.11
N GLU A 140 10.94 26.41 -2.33
CA GLU A 140 12.30 26.94 -2.48
C GLU A 140 13.19 26.72 -1.25
N LYS A 141 12.57 26.60 -0.07
CA LYS A 141 13.27 26.38 1.21
C LYS A 141 13.45 24.90 1.54
N VAL A 142 12.88 24.01 0.72
CA VAL A 142 12.97 22.57 0.91
C VAL A 142 14.35 22.11 0.44
N ARG A 143 15.07 21.42 1.33
CA ARG A 143 16.36 20.81 1.02
C ARG A 143 16.13 19.36 0.60
N GLU A 144 16.96 18.87 -0.31
CA GLU A 144 17.02 17.44 -0.63
C GLU A 144 17.36 16.65 0.64
N GLY A 145 16.72 15.47 0.78
CA GLY A 145 16.86 14.55 1.92
C GLY A 145 18.19 13.83 1.93
#